data_AF-A0A1I0RVK9-F1
#
_entry.id   AF-A0A1I0RVK9-F1
#
_cell.length_a   1.000
_cell.length_b   1.000
_cell.length_c   1.000
_cell.angle_alpha   90.00
_cell.angle_beta   90.00
_cell.angle_gamma   90.00
#
_symmetry.space_group_name_H-M   'P 1'
#
loop_
_entity.id
_entity.type
_entity.pdbx_description
1 polymer ?
#
loop_
_entity_poly.entity_id
_entity_poly.type
_entity_poly.pdbx_seq_one_letter_code
_entity_poly.pdbx_strand_id
1 'polypeptide(L)'
;MTIEEKEEKMTSTIKLKLDEIDYRITSIISYYHENMKLRDNTYKNTIITSFTEPLLNSETSIITDSETLEMLYVWTGPTRYMEINDFFIKK
;
A
#
# COMPACT_ATOMS: atom_id res chain seq x y z
N MET A 1 -18.70 -4.88 -2.62
CA MET A 1 -17.78 -4.11 -3.48
C MET A 1 -17.13 -5.07 -4.46
N THR A 2 -17.03 -4.67 -5.73
CA THR A 2 -16.20 -5.36 -6.73
C THR A 2 -14.71 -5.19 -6.40
N ILE A 3 -13.84 -5.93 -7.09
CA ILE A 3 -12.39 -5.76 -6.92
C ILE A 3 -11.95 -4.36 -7.36
N GLU A 4 -12.43 -3.88 -8.50
CA GLU A 4 -12.17 -2.53 -9.03
C GLU A 4 -12.59 -1.44 -8.02
N GLU A 5 -13.78 -1.55 -7.43
CA GLU A 5 -14.24 -0.61 -6.40
C GLU A 5 -13.32 -0.61 -5.16
N LYS A 6 -12.74 -1.76 -4.80
CA LYS A 6 -11.79 -1.85 -3.69
C LYS A 6 -10.44 -1.22 -4.07
N GLU A 7 -9.95 -1.43 -5.29
CA GLU A 7 -8.72 -0.81 -5.79
C GLU A 7 -8.83 0.72 -5.82
N GLU A 8 -9.95 1.26 -6.32
CA GLU A 8 -10.21 2.71 -6.33
C GLU A 8 -10.32 3.28 -4.92
N LYS A 9 -11.04 2.57 -4.03
CA LYS A 9 -11.16 2.97 -2.62
C LYS A 9 -9.81 3.00 -1.92
N MET A 10 -8.98 1.97 -2.11
CA MET A 10 -7.66 1.89 -1.48
C MET A 10 -6.70 2.95 -2.03
N THR A 11 -6.69 3.16 -3.35
CA THR A 11 -5.94 4.25 -3.98
C THR A 11 -6.29 5.60 -3.35
N SER A 12 -7.59 5.90 -3.24
CA SER A 12 -8.06 7.16 -2.67
C SER A 12 -7.73 7.30 -1.18
N THR A 13 -7.93 6.22 -0.40
CA THR A 13 -7.67 6.20 1.04
C THR A 13 -6.19 6.40 1.35
N ILE A 14 -5.31 5.71 0.62
CA ILE A 14 -3.87 5.81 0.81
C ILE A 14 -3.36 7.16 0.35
N LYS A 15 -3.87 7.69 -0.77
CA LYS A 15 -3.53 9.05 -1.22
C LYS A 15 -3.83 10.09 -0.15
N LEU A 16 -5.03 10.06 0.45
CA LEU A 16 -5.39 10.97 1.53
C LEU A 16 -4.44 10.86 2.73
N LYS A 17 -4.07 9.64 3.13
CA LYS A 17 -3.12 9.42 4.23
C LYS A 17 -1.70 9.90 3.91
N LEU A 18 -1.26 9.78 2.65
CA LEU A 18 0.01 10.34 2.20
C LEU A 18 -0.03 11.87 2.23
N ASP A 19 -1.14 12.48 1.78
CA ASP A 19 -1.34 13.93 1.81
C ASP A 19 -1.33 14.48 3.26
N GLU A 20 -1.90 13.74 4.23
CA GLU A 20 -1.92 14.10 5.66
C GLU A 20 -0.52 14.23 6.31
N ILE A 21 0.46 13.50 5.78
CA ILE A 21 1.86 13.52 6.25
C ILE A 21 2.80 14.29 5.30
N ASP A 22 2.25 15.06 4.35
CA ASP A 22 2.98 15.77 3.29
C ASP A 22 3.95 14.85 2.49
N TYR A 23 3.57 13.58 2.32
CA TYR A 23 4.36 12.63 1.54
C TYR A 23 4.09 12.82 0.05
N ARG A 24 5.06 13.42 -0.64
CA ARG A 24 4.94 13.70 -2.08
C ARG A 24 5.10 12.44 -2.90
N ILE A 25 4.22 12.26 -3.88
CA ILE A 25 4.25 11.17 -4.86
C ILE A 25 4.09 11.70 -6.28
N THR A 26 4.66 10.99 -7.26
CA THR A 26 4.48 11.29 -8.69
C THR A 26 3.40 10.42 -9.34
N SER A 27 3.17 9.24 -8.79
CA SER A 27 2.18 8.28 -9.26
C SER A 27 1.67 7.43 -8.10
N ILE A 28 0.45 6.92 -8.23
CA ILE A 28 -0.16 5.93 -7.35
C ILE A 28 -1.10 5.06 -8.16
N ILE A 29 -1.07 3.75 -7.91
CA ILE A 29 -1.96 2.76 -8.54
C ILE A 29 -2.23 1.65 -7.54
N SER A 30 -3.45 1.10 -7.55
CA SER A 30 -3.77 -0.12 -6.83
C SER A 30 -4.12 -1.24 -7.79
N TYR A 31 -3.77 -2.46 -7.42
CA TYR A 31 -4.15 -3.66 -8.16
C TYR A 31 -4.32 -4.84 -7.21
N TYR A 32 -5.21 -5.75 -7.57
CA TYR A 32 -5.49 -6.97 -6.84
C TYR A 32 -4.45 -8.05 -7.13
N HIS A 33 -4.09 -8.80 -6.09
CA HIS A 33 -3.24 -9.97 -6.18
C HIS A 33 -3.86 -11.12 -5.40
N GLU A 34 -4.25 -12.17 -6.11
CA GLU A 34 -4.78 -13.39 -5.53
C GLU A 34 -3.66 -14.22 -4.88
N ASN A 35 -3.94 -14.83 -3.73
CA ASN A 35 -3.07 -15.80 -3.07
C ASN A 35 -1.60 -15.34 -2.94
N MET A 36 -1.38 -14.07 -2.55
CA MET A 36 -0.05 -13.52 -2.32
C MET A 36 0.55 -14.11 -1.04
N LYS A 37 1.80 -14.58 -1.11
CA LYS A 37 2.58 -14.95 0.08
C LYS A 37 3.04 -13.68 0.81
N LEU A 38 2.61 -13.52 2.04
CA LEU A 38 2.94 -12.38 2.90
C LEU A 38 4.26 -12.59 3.65
N ARG A 39 4.75 -11.51 4.29
CA ARG A 39 6.00 -11.52 5.08
C ARG A 39 6.02 -12.54 6.23
N ASP A 40 4.85 -12.88 6.77
CA ASP A 40 4.67 -13.84 7.86
C ASP A 40 4.51 -15.30 7.36
N ASN A 41 4.73 -15.53 6.06
CA ASN A 41 4.51 -16.79 5.35
C ASN A 41 3.05 -17.24 5.24
N THR A 42 2.09 -16.40 5.60
CA THR A 42 0.68 -16.65 5.29
C THR A 42 0.35 -16.31 3.84
N TYR A 43 -0.79 -16.80 3.37
CA TYR A 43 -1.29 -16.51 2.03
C TYR A 43 -2.62 -15.78 2.14
N LYS A 44 -2.74 -14.65 1.42
CA LYS A 44 -3.97 -13.86 1.39
C LYS A 44 -4.21 -13.26 0.02
N ASN A 45 -5.49 -12.99 -0.27
CA ASN A 45 -5.87 -12.12 -1.35
C ASN A 45 -5.63 -10.67 -0.92
N THR A 46 -4.89 -9.92 -1.72
CA THR A 46 -4.43 -8.57 -1.34
C THR A 46 -4.77 -7.53 -2.38
N ILE A 47 -4.80 -6.28 -1.94
CA ILE A 47 -4.72 -5.11 -2.82
C ILE A 47 -3.38 -4.46 -2.53
N ILE A 48 -2.58 -4.32 -3.59
CA ILE A 48 -1.28 -3.70 -3.53
C ILE A 48 -1.44 -2.30 -4.07
N THR A 49 -1.13 -1.29 -3.27
CA THR A 49 -1.12 0.11 -3.70
C THR A 49 0.33 0.58 -3.83
N SER A 50 0.83 0.66 -5.06
CA SER A 50 2.17 1.15 -5.39
C SER A 50 2.16 2.65 -5.67
N PHE A 51 3.15 3.37 -5.16
CA PHE A 51 3.39 4.77 -5.45
C PHE A 51 4.89 5.07 -5.54
N THR A 52 5.23 6.14 -6.26
CA THR A 52 6.63 6.51 -6.50
C THR A 52 6.99 7.82 -5.80
N GLU A 53 8.07 7.80 -5.03
CA GLU A 53 8.63 9.01 -4.42
C GLU A 53 9.39 9.85 -5.47
N PRO A 54 9.17 11.18 -5.55
CA PRO A 54 9.80 12.03 -6.57
C PRO A 54 11.31 12.15 -6.45
N LEU A 55 11.89 12.06 -5.25
CA LEU A 55 13.31 12.37 -5.02
C LEU A 55 14.24 11.26 -5.48
N LEU A 56 13.90 10.01 -5.16
CA LEU A 56 14.73 8.84 -5.44
C LEU A 56 14.14 7.92 -6.51
N ASN A 57 12.96 8.27 -7.05
CA ASN A 57 12.16 7.43 -7.94
C ASN A 57 11.98 6.01 -7.37
N SER A 58 11.88 5.93 -6.04
CA SER A 58 11.73 4.67 -5.30
C SER A 58 10.26 4.27 -5.34
N GLU A 59 9.99 3.06 -5.81
CA GLU A 59 8.68 2.45 -5.68
C GLU A 59 8.48 1.99 -4.24
N THR A 60 7.33 2.33 -3.68
CA THR A 60 6.87 1.89 -2.37
C THR A 60 5.46 1.35 -2.53
N SER A 61 5.16 0.23 -1.89
CA SER A 61 3.84 -0.39 -1.97
C SER A 61 3.24 -0.58 -0.59
N ILE A 62 1.94 -0.38 -0.45
CA ILE A 62 1.19 -0.76 0.76
C ILE A 62 0.41 -2.02 0.47
N ILE A 63 0.57 -3.02 1.33
CA ILE A 63 -0.13 -4.30 1.22
C ILE A 63 -1.38 -4.24 2.08
N THR A 64 -2.53 -4.44 1.46
CA THR A 64 -3.85 -4.39 2.10
C THR A 64 -4.53 -5.73 1.98
N ASP A 65 -5.15 -6.21 3.06
CA ASP A 65 -6.04 -7.37 3.02
C ASP A 65 -7.27 -7.05 2.15
N SER A 66 -7.51 -7.83 1.09
CA SER A 66 -8.61 -7.54 0.16
C SER A 66 -10.00 -7.83 0.73
N GLU A 67 -10.11 -8.64 1.79
CA GLU A 67 -11.37 -8.99 2.43
C GLU A 67 -11.79 -7.90 3.42
N THR A 68 -10.84 -7.46 4.26
CA THR A 68 -11.11 -6.50 5.34
C THR A 68 -10.79 -5.05 5.00
N LEU A 69 -9.99 -4.81 3.94
CA LEU A 69 -9.39 -3.52 3.58
C LEU A 69 -8.44 -2.97 4.66
N GLU A 70 -7.93 -3.83 5.53
CA GLU A 70 -6.91 -3.49 6.51
C GLU A 70 -5.54 -3.37 5.84
N MET A 71 -4.87 -2.22 6.01
CA MET A 71 -3.50 -2.02 5.56
C MET A 71 -2.55 -2.77 6.49
N LEU A 72 -1.84 -3.76 5.97
CA LEU A 72 -1.03 -4.68 6.77
C LEU A 72 0.36 -4.12 7.03
N TYR A 73 1.05 -3.65 5.99
CA TYR A 73 2.41 -3.11 6.09
C TYR A 73 2.80 -2.36 4.81
N VAL A 74 3.92 -1.63 4.90
CA VAL A 74 4.58 -0.99 3.76
C VAL A 74 5.73 -1.87 3.28
N TRP A 75 5.82 -2.08 1.97
CA TRP A 75 6.86 -2.81 1.26
C TRP A 75 7.73 -1.82 0.49
N THR A 76 9.00 -1.70 0.86
CA THR A 76 9.95 -0.69 0.34
C THR A 76 11.11 -1.33 -0.46
N GLY A 77 11.02 -2.62 -0.78
CA GLY A 77 12.02 -3.38 -1.51
C GLY A 77 12.03 -4.86 -1.14
N PRO A 78 12.76 -5.74 -1.85
CA PRO A 78 12.57 -7.20 -1.82
C PRO A 78 12.51 -7.85 -0.45
N THR A 79 13.23 -7.30 0.54
CA THR A 79 13.27 -7.80 1.92
C THR A 79 13.05 -6.69 2.96
N ARG A 80 12.56 -5.52 2.53
CA ARG A 80 12.39 -4.34 3.39
C ARG A 80 10.92 -4.02 3.60
N TYR A 81 10.49 -4.10 4.85
CA TYR A 81 9.13 -3.83 5.27
C TYR A 81 9.11 -2.83 6.42
N MET A 82 8.03 -2.07 6.53
CA MET A 82 7.79 -1.13 7.62
C MET A 82 6.36 -1.30 8.13
N GLU A 83 6.17 -1.16 9.44
CA GLU A 83 4.83 -1.17 10.03
C GLU A 83 4.01 0.02 9.50
N ILE A 84 2.73 -0.23 9.23
CA ILE A 84 1.86 0.78 8.62
C ILE A 84 1.73 2.03 9.52
N ASN A 85 1.70 1.81 10.84
CA ASN A 85 1.58 2.87 11.83
C ASN A 85 2.84 3.74 11.89
N ASP A 86 4.02 3.14 11.71
CA ASP A 86 5.30 3.86 11.71
C ASP A 86 5.45 4.72 10.45
N PHE A 87 4.93 4.25 9.32
CA PHE A 87 4.97 4.98 8.05
C PHE A 87 4.11 6.25 8.08
N PHE A 88 2.90 6.16 8.63
CA PHE A 88 1.97 7.29 8.72
C PHE A 88 2.12 8.14 10.00
N ILE A 89 3.26 8.05 10.69
CA ILE A 89 3.57 9.01 11.75
C ILE A 89 3.80 10.38 11.12
N LYS A 90 2.97 11.35 11.52
CA LYS A 90 3.13 12.75 11.14
C LYS A 90 4.51 13.24 11.60
N LYS A 91 5.37 13.59 10.63
CA LYS A 91 6.68 14.20 10.88
C LYS A 91 6.55 15.70 11.16
#